data_AF-A0A3D4ING5-F1
#
_entry.id   AF-A0A3D4ING5-F1
#
_cell.length_a   1.000
_cell.length_b   1.000
_cell.length_c   1.000
_cell.angle_alpha   90.00
_cell.angle_beta   90.00
_cell.angle_gamma   90.00
#
_symmetry.space_group_name_H-M   'P 1'
#
loop_
_entity.id
_entity.type
_entity.pdbx_description
1 polymer ?
#
loop_
_entity_poly.entity_id
_entity_poly.type
_entity_poly.pdbx_seq_one_letter_code
_entity_poly.pdbx_strand_id
1 'polypeptide(L)' 'MNSEEKKNKKQLDLKLGANWNNLSGKIKKEFPNVTNSDLQFMSRGENELIGRLQIKSGKTKSQIRDWVRSTAKIM' A
#
# COMPACT_ATOMS: atom_id res chain seq x y z
N MET A 1 11.60 -6.95 -25.53
CA MET A 1 10.82 -6.38 -24.40
C MET A 1 9.51 -5.89 -24.97
N ASN A 2 8.41 -6.57 -24.67
CA ASN A 2 7.18 -6.52 -25.48
C ASN A 2 6.24 -5.41 -24.99
N SER A 3 5.48 -4.81 -25.90
CA SER A 3 4.52 -3.71 -25.65
C SER A 3 3.45 -4.06 -24.59
N GLU A 4 3.27 -5.35 -24.33
CA GLU A 4 2.38 -5.91 -23.31
C GLU A 4 2.95 -5.86 -21.89
N GLU A 5 4.28 -5.91 -21.71
CA GLU A 5 4.93 -5.78 -20.40
C GLU A 5 4.77 -4.35 -19.83
N LYS A 6 4.65 -3.34 -20.70
CA LYS A 6 4.37 -1.96 -20.28
C LYS A 6 2.91 -1.76 -19.84
N LYS A 7 1.97 -2.57 -20.34
CA LYS A 7 0.53 -2.50 -20.03
C LYS A 7 0.17 -3.16 -18.69
N ASN A 8 1.02 -4.05 -18.18
CA ASN A 8 0.80 -4.72 -16.90
C ASN A 8 1.47 -4.00 -15.70
N LYS A 9 1.72 -2.69 -15.83
CA LYS A 9 1.95 -1.77 -14.70
C LYS A 9 0.62 -1.58 -13.94
N LYS A 10 0.08 -2.72 -13.52
CA LYS A 10 -1.28 -2.99 -13.09
C LYS A 10 -1.56 -2.10 -11.90
N GLN A 11 -2.44 -1.13 -12.14
CA GLN A 11 -3.19 -0.44 -11.10
C GLN A 11 -3.57 -1.49 -10.07
N LEU A 12 -3.14 -1.29 -8.83
CA LEU A 12 -3.47 -2.21 -7.77
C LEU A 12 -4.96 -2.02 -7.52
N ASP A 13 -5.73 -2.91 -8.13
CA ASP A 13 -7.14 -3.09 -7.80
C ASP A 13 -7.24 -3.83 -6.44
N LEU A 14 -6.48 -3.32 -5.47
CA LEU A 14 -6.61 -3.70 -4.09
C LEU A 14 -7.96 -3.16 -3.68
N LYS A 15 -8.93 -4.06 -3.62
CA LYS A 15 -10.13 -3.87 -2.81
C LYS A 15 -9.69 -3.83 -1.34
N LEU A 16 -9.01 -2.74 -0.96
CA LEU A 16 -8.45 -2.50 0.36
C LEU A 16 -9.52 -2.66 1.44
N GLY A 17 -10.79 -2.41 1.10
CA GLY A 17 -11.92 -2.50 2.01
C GLY A 17 -12.17 -3.88 2.62
N ALA A 18 -11.95 -4.99 1.91
CA ALA A 18 -12.23 -6.32 2.47
C ALA A 18 -11.21 -6.76 3.53
N ASN A 19 -9.93 -6.41 3.33
CA ASN A 19 -8.81 -6.83 4.19
C ASN A 19 -8.15 -5.66 4.95
N TRP A 20 -8.84 -4.51 5.08
CA TRP A 20 -8.26 -3.29 5.65
C TRP A 20 -7.75 -3.47 7.08
N ASN A 21 -8.49 -4.18 7.94
CA ASN A 21 -8.09 -4.41 9.33
C ASN A 21 -6.79 -5.22 9.43
N ASN A 22 -6.63 -6.25 8.59
CA ASN A 22 -5.41 -7.05 8.55
C ASN A 22 -4.24 -6.27 7.94
N LEU A 23 -4.50 -5.54 6.84
CA LEU A 23 -3.48 -4.74 6.17
C LEU A 23 -2.98 -3.60 7.07
N SER A 24 -3.88 -2.87 7.74
CA SER A 24 -3.53 -1.78 8.67
C SER A 24 -2.70 -2.28 9.84
N GLY A 25 -3.02 -3.45 10.39
CA GLY A 25 -2.18 -4.11 11.40
C GLY A 25 -0.77 -4.40 10.92
N LYS A 26 -0.61 -4.91 9.68
CA LYS A 26 0.70 -5.13 9.07
C LYS A 26 1.43 -3.83 8.76
N ILE A 27 0.72 -2.80 8.30
CA ILE A 27 1.29 -1.46 8.05
C ILE A 27 1.89 -0.90 9.34
N LYS A 28 1.21 -0.98 10.48
CA LYS A 28 1.76 -0.51 11.76
C LYS A 28 3.03 -1.24 12.18
N LYS A 29 3.13 -2.54 11.86
CA LYS A 29 4.31 -3.36 12.17
C LYS A 29 5.50 -2.99 11.27
N GLU A 30 5.25 -2.82 9.98
CA GLU A 30 6.30 -2.49 9.00
C GLU A 30 6.72 -1.01 9.06
N PHE A 31 5.77 -0.12 9.37
CA PHE A 31 5.94 1.32 9.34
C PHE A 31 5.66 1.90 10.74
N PRO A 32 6.61 1.84 11.69
CA PRO A 32 6.40 2.22 13.10
C PRO A 32 6.06 3.71 13.28
N ASN A 33 6.43 4.56 12.32
CA ASN A 33 6.11 5.99 12.32
C ASN A 33 4.66 6.30 11.89
N VAL A 34 3.91 5.29 11.44
CA VAL A 34 2.52 5.42 11.01
C VAL A 34 1.60 5.18 12.20
N THR A 35 0.78 6.18 12.53
CA THR A 35 -0.13 6.12 13.66
C THR A 35 -1.49 5.56 13.28
N ASN A 36 -2.30 5.20 14.29
CA ASN A 36 -3.71 4.84 14.08
C ASN A 36 -4.49 5.98 13.39
N SER A 37 -4.20 7.23 13.75
CA SER A 37 -4.85 8.39 13.13
C SER A 37 -4.50 8.49 11.65
N ASP A 38 -3.23 8.31 11.29
CA ASP A 38 -2.81 8.28 9.89
C ASP A 38 -3.59 7.21 9.10
N LEU A 39 -3.83 6.03 9.68
CA LEU A 39 -4.55 4.91 9.04
C LEU A 39 -6.06 5.15 8.90
N GLN A 40 -6.70 5.87 9.81
CA GLN A 40 -8.13 6.17 9.70
C GLN A 40 -8.45 6.97 8.42
N PHE A 41 -7.54 7.84 7.98
CA PHE A 41 -7.71 8.61 6.74
C PHE A 41 -7.33 7.81 5.48
N MET A 42 -6.42 6.84 5.59
CA MET A 42 -5.89 6.07 4.45
C MET A 42 -6.87 5.07 3.84
N SER A 43 -8.00 4.77 4.51
CA SER A 43 -9.05 3.91 3.97
C SER A 43 -9.72 4.46 2.70
N ARG A 44 -9.50 5.72 2.34
CA ARG A 44 -10.17 6.41 1.23
C ARG A 44 -9.55 6.15 -0.14
N GLY A 45 -8.36 5.54 -0.22
CA GLY A 45 -7.79 5.12 -1.50
C GLY A 45 -6.29 4.77 -1.44
N GLU A 46 -5.87 3.91 -2.38
CA GLU A 46 -4.48 3.40 -2.48
C GLU A 46 -3.44 4.53 -2.65
N ASN A 47 -3.74 5.54 -3.48
CA ASN A 47 -2.81 6.62 -3.75
C ASN A 47 -2.50 7.48 -2.52
N GLU A 48 -3.51 7.73 -1.67
CA GLU A 48 -3.32 8.47 -0.42
C GLU A 48 -2.53 7.65 0.59
N LEU A 49 -2.86 6.36 0.73
CA LEU A 49 -2.09 5.40 1.53
C LEU A 49 -0.60 5.41 1.13
N ILE A 50 -0.31 5.21 -0.16
CA ILE A 50 1.08 5.19 -0.65
C ILE A 50 1.79 6.52 -0.38
N GLY A 51 1.13 7.66 -0.60
CA GLY A 51 1.70 8.98 -0.35
C GLY A 51 2.05 9.21 1.12
N ARG A 52 1.16 8.85 2.04
CA ARG A 52 1.40 8.98 3.48
C ARG A 52 2.49 8.03 3.96
N LEU A 53 2.50 6.78 3.49
CA LEU A 53 3.55 5.82 3.80
C LEU A 53 4.92 6.30 3.31
N GLN A 54 5.00 6.90 2.12
CA GLN A 54 6.24 7.48 1.61
C GLN A 54 6.79 8.56 2.56
N ILE A 55 5.94 9.50 2.97
CA ILE A 55 6.34 10.61 3.86
C ILE A 55 6.81 10.08 5.22
N LYS A 56 6.10 9.11 5.80
CA LYS A 56 6.38 8.59 7.15
C LYS A 56 7.55 7.62 7.21
N SER A 57 7.81 6.89 6.13
CA SER A 57 8.83 5.83 6.08
C SER A 57 10.10 6.22 5.34
N GLY A 58 10.07 7.28 4.53
CA GLY A 58 11.16 7.63 3.61
C GLY A 58 11.34 6.66 2.43
N LYS A 59 10.54 5.59 2.34
CA LYS A 59 10.61 4.62 1.24
C LYS A 59 9.99 5.20 -0.04
N THR A 60 10.48 4.76 -1.19
CA THR A 60 9.91 5.18 -2.48
C THR A 60 8.50 4.61 -2.67
N LYS A 61 7.67 5.30 -3.48
CA LYS A 61 6.32 4.81 -3.83
C LYS A 61 6.35 3.40 -4.43
N SER A 62 7.39 3.05 -5.19
CA SER A 62 7.52 1.70 -5.77
C SER A 62 7.70 0.65 -4.69
N GLN A 63 8.64 0.84 -3.76
CA GLN A 63 8.89 -0.11 -2.67
C GLN A 63 7.64 -0.33 -1.81
N ILE A 64 6.90 0.74 -1.51
CA ILE A 64 5.66 0.66 -0.76
C ILE A 64 4.61 -0.12 -1.56
N ARG A 65 4.45 0.21 -2.84
CA ARG A 65 3.51 -0.46 -3.74
C ARG A 65 3.79 -1.96 -3.83
N ASP A 66 5.04 -2.33 -3.99
CA ASP A 66 5.49 -3.72 -4.10
C ASP A 66 5.27 -4.46 -2.78
N TRP A 67 5.55 -3.82 -1.64
CA TRP A 67 5.27 -4.38 -0.32
C TRP A 67 3.77 -4.58 -0.07
N VAL A 68 2.92 -3.57 -0.36
CA VAL A 68 1.47 -3.67 -0.18
C VAL A 68 0.92 -4.77 -1.08
N ARG A 69 1.36 -4.86 -2.34
CA ARG A 69 0.97 -5.91 -3.29
C ARG A 69 1.36 -7.30 -2.77
N SER A 70 2.61 -7.47 -2.35
CA SER A 70 3.11 -8.74 -1.82
C SER A 70 2.32 -9.16 -0.58
N THR A 71 2.11 -8.22 0.32
CA THR A 71 1.38 -8.42 1.57
C THR A 71 -0.08 -8.77 1.35
N ALA A 72 -0.74 -8.18 0.35
CA ALA A 72 -2.12 -8.47 0.00
C ALA A 72 -2.31 -9.79 -0.75
N LYS A 73 -1.29 -10.26 -1.48
CA LYS A 73 -1.33 -11.55 -2.19
C LYS A 73 -1.30 -12.75 -1.24
N ILE A 74 -0.73 -12.59 -0.05
CA ILE A 74 -0.59 -13.64 0.96
C ILE A 74 -1.71 -13.62 2.01
N MET A 75 -2.72 -12.76 1.85
CA MET A 75 -3.91 -12.68 2.70
C MET A 75 -5.12 -13.19 1.94
#